data_AF-A0A7S1EJ64-F1
#
_entry.id   AF-A0A7S1EJ64-F1
#
_cell.length_a   1.000
_cell.length_b   1.000
_cell.length_c   1.000
_cell.angle_alpha   90.00
_cell.angle_beta   90.00
_cell.angle_gamma   90.00
#
_symmetry.space_group_name_H-M   'P 1'
#
loop_
_entity.id
_entity.type
_entity.pdbx_description
1 polymer ?
#
loop_
_entity_poly.entity_id
_entity_poly.type
_entity_poly.pdbx_seq_one_letter_code
_entity_poly.pdbx_strand_id
1 'polypeptide(L)'
;QRGYICSLVLAAVVCAVLLLSSFSLTFSVSSNLVAPLERILMIVRVISRDPLRPLHLGEIHQENDGQDVGEMLDIERSFIKLGALLRVGFGEAGATIIRRTMVGGQFDEKSRGNIVHAFFGLCDIRNFTAMTEVLQTQVVKVVNTIAHISHQAVVDNHGAPNKNIGDAFLF
;
A
#
# COMPACT_ATOMS: atom_id res chain seq x y z
N GLN A 1 22.41 14.41 -62.84
CA GLN A 1 23.04 14.84 -61.56
C GLN A 1 22.05 15.52 -60.61
N ARG A 2 21.23 16.52 -61.02
CA ARG A 2 20.23 17.17 -60.15
C ARG A 2 19.20 16.22 -59.49
N GLY A 3 18.73 15.18 -60.18
CA GLY A 3 17.78 14.21 -59.62
C GLY A 3 18.32 13.39 -58.44
N TYR A 4 19.61 13.00 -58.50
CA TYR A 4 20.26 12.27 -57.42
C TYR A 4 20.44 13.11 -56.16
N ILE A 5 20.75 14.41 -56.33
CA ILE A 5 20.90 15.36 -55.21
C ILE A 5 19.54 15.55 -54.51
N CYS A 6 18.45 15.71 -55.26
CA CYS A 6 17.11 15.83 -54.69
C CYS A 6 16.70 14.56 -53.90
N SER A 7 16.99 13.38 -54.44
CA SER A 7 16.74 12.11 -53.77
C SER A 7 17.58 11.94 -52.49
N LEU A 8 18.85 12.37 -52.50
CA LEU A 8 19.74 12.37 -51.34
C LEU A 8 19.25 13.30 -50.22
N VAL A 9 18.81 14.52 -50.59
CA VAL A 9 18.27 15.49 -49.62
C VAL A 9 16.98 14.97 -48.99
N LEU A 10 16.08 14.39 -49.78
CA LEU A 10 14.84 13.80 -49.27
C LEU A 10 15.13 12.65 -48.30
N ALA A 11 16.06 11.76 -48.64
CA ALA A 11 16.46 10.66 -47.77
C ALA A 11 17.06 11.16 -46.44
N ALA A 12 17.89 12.20 -46.48
CA ALA A 12 18.47 12.81 -45.28
C ALA A 12 17.39 13.42 -44.35
N VAL A 13 16.39 14.10 -44.93
CA VAL A 13 15.27 14.66 -44.16
C VAL A 13 14.43 13.55 -43.51
N VAL A 14 14.12 12.48 -44.26
CA VAL A 14 13.37 11.33 -43.71
C VAL A 14 14.16 10.68 -42.57
N CYS A 15 15.47 10.46 -42.73
CA CYS A 15 16.31 9.94 -41.65
C CYS A 15 16.32 10.88 -40.43
N ALA A 16 16.43 12.19 -40.62
CA ALA A 16 16.39 13.15 -39.52
C ALA A 16 15.06 13.11 -38.76
N VAL A 17 13.92 13.07 -39.48
CA VAL A 17 12.60 12.97 -38.87
C VAL A 17 12.43 11.65 -38.11
N LEU A 18 12.89 10.53 -38.68
CA LEU A 18 12.84 9.23 -38.00
C LEU A 18 13.67 9.21 -36.72
N LEU A 19 14.87 9.80 -36.74
CA LEU A 19 15.73 9.89 -35.56
C LEU A 19 15.11 10.77 -34.46
N LEU A 20 14.59 11.95 -34.83
CA LEU A 20 13.92 12.85 -33.88
C LEU A 20 12.65 12.23 -33.29
N SER A 21 11.88 11.50 -34.10
CA SER A 21 10.67 10.80 -33.66
C SER A 21 11.01 9.65 -32.73
N SER A 22 12.04 8.86 -33.07
CA SER A 22 12.53 7.76 -32.23
C SER A 22 13.02 8.27 -30.87
N PHE A 23 13.76 9.39 -30.86
CA PHE A 23 14.24 10.01 -29.63
C PHE A 23 13.08 10.51 -28.76
N SER A 24 12.14 11.26 -29.34
CA SER A 24 10.96 11.77 -28.63
C SER A 24 10.10 10.65 -28.05
N LEU A 25 9.91 9.56 -28.80
CA LEU A 25 9.18 8.39 -28.34
C LEU A 25 9.89 7.71 -27.17
N THR A 26 11.22 7.51 -27.27
CA THR A 26 12.02 6.90 -26.20
C THR A 26 11.97 7.73 -24.93
N PHE A 27 12.11 9.06 -25.05
CA PHE A 27 12.00 9.98 -23.92
C PHE A 27 10.62 9.91 -23.27
N SER A 28 9.55 9.96 -24.07
CA SER A 28 8.17 9.88 -23.59
C SER A 28 7.86 8.56 -22.88
N VAL A 29 8.29 7.41 -23.45
CA VAL A 29 8.13 6.10 -22.82
C VAL A 29 8.92 6.05 -21.50
N SER A 30 10.15 6.56 -21.49
CA SER A 30 10.99 6.56 -20.30
C SER A 30 10.39 7.40 -19.16
N SER A 31 9.90 8.62 -19.46
CA SER A 31 9.36 9.51 -18.44
C SER A 31 7.96 9.10 -17.95
N ASN A 32 7.08 8.68 -18.86
CA ASN A 32 5.66 8.48 -18.56
C ASN A 32 5.32 7.04 -18.14
N LEU A 33 6.12 6.05 -18.54
CA LEU A 33 5.85 4.63 -18.23
C LEU A 33 6.92 4.02 -17.34
N VAL A 34 8.19 4.13 -17.73
CA VAL A 34 9.28 3.42 -17.04
C VAL A 34 9.49 3.97 -15.63
N ALA A 35 9.60 5.29 -15.47
CA ALA A 35 9.83 5.89 -14.16
C ALA A 35 8.73 5.55 -13.13
N PRO A 36 7.42 5.66 -13.44
CA PRO A 36 6.38 5.21 -12.52
C PRO A 36 6.38 3.69 -12.26
N LEU A 37 6.68 2.86 -13.28
CA LEU A 37 6.80 1.40 -13.10
C LEU A 37 7.91 1.05 -12.11
N GLU A 38 9.05 1.74 -12.17
CA GLU A 38 10.15 1.56 -11.21
C GLU A 38 9.74 1.92 -9.79
N ARG A 39 8.94 2.98 -9.61
CA ARG A 39 8.42 3.38 -8.29
C ARG A 39 7.43 2.36 -7.72
N ILE A 40 6.49 1.87 -8.53
CA ILE A 40 5.57 0.80 -8.12
C ILE A 40 6.35 -0.46 -7.74
N LEU A 41 7.34 -0.83 -8.55
CA LEU A 41 8.20 -1.97 -8.26
C LEU A 41 8.95 -1.78 -6.94
N MET A 42 9.42 -0.57 -6.65
CA MET A 42 10.01 -0.22 -5.36
C MET A 42 9.00 -0.40 -4.21
N ILE A 43 7.78 0.12 -4.35
CA ILE A 43 6.71 0.00 -3.34
C ILE A 43 6.42 -1.48 -3.05
N VAL A 44 6.23 -2.30 -4.09
CA VAL A 44 5.97 -3.74 -3.94
C VAL A 44 7.13 -4.44 -3.25
N ARG A 45 8.38 -4.11 -3.61
CA ARG A 45 9.58 -4.65 -2.94
C ARG A 45 9.70 -4.23 -1.48
N VAL A 46 9.27 -3.02 -1.14
CA VAL A 46 9.23 -2.55 0.24
C VAL A 46 8.19 -3.33 1.04
N ILE A 47 6.96 -3.45 0.52
CA ILE A 47 5.87 -4.21 1.15
C ILE A 47 6.28 -5.67 1.36
N SER A 48 6.93 -6.30 0.37
CA SER A 48 7.33 -7.71 0.48
C SER A 48 8.42 -7.96 1.51
N ARG A 49 9.33 -7.00 1.71
CA ARG A 49 10.38 -7.08 2.72
C ARG A 49 9.89 -6.72 4.11
N ASP A 50 8.96 -5.78 4.22
CA ASP A 50 8.43 -5.32 5.49
C ASP A 50 7.00 -4.76 5.29
N PRO A 51 5.97 -5.59 5.52
CA PRO A 51 4.59 -5.17 5.31
C PRO A 51 4.09 -4.18 6.38
N LEU A 52 4.84 -3.94 7.45
CA LEU A 52 4.50 -2.96 8.48
C LEU A 52 5.14 -1.60 8.24
N ARG A 53 6.08 -1.51 7.30
CA ARG A 53 6.77 -0.26 7.03
C ARG A 53 5.74 0.80 6.60
N PRO A 54 5.67 1.96 7.29
CA PRO A 54 4.81 3.05 6.86
C PRO A 54 5.25 3.49 5.46
N LEU A 55 4.38 3.28 4.49
CA LEU A 55 4.44 3.98 3.21
C LEU A 55 3.89 5.37 3.47
N HIS A 56 4.71 6.40 3.25
CA HIS A 56 4.31 7.78 3.50
C HIS A 56 3.19 8.15 2.53
N LEU A 57 1.94 8.09 3.00
CA LEU A 57 0.77 8.64 2.32
C LEU A 57 0.80 10.18 2.29
N GLY A 58 1.54 10.80 3.22
CA GLY A 58 1.39 12.22 3.57
C GLY A 58 2.28 13.20 2.82
N GLU A 59 3.33 12.75 2.13
CA GLU A 59 4.24 13.66 1.42
C GLU A 59 4.04 13.65 -0.10
N ILE A 60 3.21 12.75 -0.62
CA ILE A 60 2.79 12.77 -2.03
C ILE A 60 1.57 13.69 -2.14
N HIS A 61 1.86 14.99 -1.99
CA HIS A 61 1.17 16.12 -2.61
C HIS A 61 -0.34 16.24 -2.35
N GLN A 62 -0.68 17.28 -1.57
CA GLN A 62 -1.69 18.24 -2.00
C GLN A 62 -1.35 18.66 -3.43
N GLU A 63 -2.06 18.15 -4.43
CA GLU A 63 -2.03 18.72 -5.77
C GLU A 63 -3.46 18.89 -6.27
N ASN A 64 -3.68 20.07 -6.83
CA ASN A 64 -4.94 20.61 -7.28
C ASN A 64 -5.79 19.57 -8.03
N ASP A 65 -7.05 19.48 -7.61
CA ASP A 65 -8.14 18.66 -8.13
C ASP A 65 -8.53 18.96 -9.61
N GLY A 66 -7.61 19.47 -10.42
CA GLY A 66 -7.89 20.00 -11.75
C GLY A 66 -6.80 19.81 -12.80
N GLN A 67 -5.74 19.05 -12.51
CA GLN A 67 -4.73 18.71 -13.51
C GLN A 67 -4.87 17.23 -13.85
N ASP A 68 -4.97 16.91 -15.15
CA ASP A 68 -5.06 15.55 -15.67
C ASP A 68 -3.81 14.76 -15.26
N VAL A 69 -3.89 14.17 -14.08
CA VAL A 69 -2.86 13.34 -13.50
C VAL A 69 -2.91 12.03 -14.27
N GLY A 70 -1.93 11.79 -15.14
CA GLY A 70 -1.94 10.62 -16.02
C GLY A 70 -2.18 9.30 -15.27
N GLU A 71 -2.89 8.38 -15.92
CA GLU A 71 -3.40 7.10 -15.38
C GLU A 71 -2.39 6.32 -14.52
N MET A 72 -1.11 6.39 -14.88
CA MET A 72 -0.03 5.68 -14.21
C MET A 72 0.24 6.19 -12.77
N LEU A 73 0.03 7.48 -12.51
CA LEU A 73 0.18 8.03 -11.15
C LEU A 73 -0.96 7.57 -10.23
N ASP A 74 -2.17 7.37 -10.77
CA ASP A 74 -3.28 6.80 -10.01
C ASP A 74 -3.07 5.33 -9.66
N ILE A 75 -2.43 4.56 -10.54
CA ILE A 75 -1.97 3.20 -10.23
C ILE A 75 -0.94 3.25 -9.09
N GLU A 76 0.06 4.15 -9.16
CA GLU A 76 1.06 4.32 -8.10
C GLU A 76 0.41 4.62 -6.74
N ARG A 77 -0.53 5.58 -6.70
CA ARG A 77 -1.32 5.92 -5.51
C ARG A 77 -2.13 4.73 -4.99
N SER A 78 -2.69 3.92 -5.89
CA SER A 78 -3.45 2.73 -5.53
C SER A 78 -2.57 1.68 -4.84
N PHE A 79 -1.32 1.48 -5.31
CA PHE A 79 -0.36 0.61 -4.63
C PHE A 79 0.02 1.11 -3.24
N ILE A 80 0.14 2.42 -3.05
CA ILE A 80 0.41 3.02 -1.74
C ILE A 80 -0.76 2.79 -0.77
N LYS A 81 -1.99 3.05 -1.22
CA LYS A 81 -3.20 2.77 -0.43
C LYS A 81 -3.34 1.28 -0.11
N LEU A 82 -3.06 0.40 -1.08
CA LEU A 82 -3.07 -1.04 -0.89
C LEU A 82 -2.04 -1.47 0.16
N GLY A 83 -0.82 -0.94 0.11
CA GLY A 83 0.20 -1.18 1.15
C GLY A 83 -0.25 -0.73 2.54
N ALA A 84 -0.87 0.46 2.64
CA ALA A 84 -1.41 0.95 3.91
C ALA A 84 -2.54 0.06 4.46
N LEU A 85 -3.44 -0.42 3.59
CA LEU A 85 -4.50 -1.35 3.99
C LEU A 85 -3.95 -2.72 4.40
N LEU A 86 -2.94 -3.23 3.72
CA LEU A 86 -2.27 -4.49 4.09
C LEU A 86 -1.62 -4.39 5.46
N ARG A 87 -0.99 -3.25 5.79
CA ARG A 87 -0.43 -3.00 7.13
C ARG A 87 -1.50 -3.11 8.22
N VAL A 88 -2.65 -2.46 8.00
CA VAL A 88 -3.79 -2.53 8.95
C VAL A 88 -4.36 -3.94 9.02
N GLY A 89 -4.49 -4.63 7.89
CA GLY A 89 -5.08 -5.98 7.82
C GLY A 89 -4.20 -7.09 8.39
N PHE A 90 -2.87 -7.00 8.24
CA PHE A 90 -1.96 -7.99 8.79
C PHE A 90 -1.69 -7.81 10.28
N GLY A 91 -1.64 -6.57 10.77
CA GLY A 91 -1.19 -6.28 12.13
C GLY A 91 0.23 -6.83 12.41
N GLU A 92 0.71 -6.70 13.65
CA GLU A 92 2.06 -7.13 14.04
C GLU A 92 2.28 -8.65 13.86
N ALA A 93 1.33 -9.45 14.35
CA ALA A 93 1.43 -10.91 14.31
C ALA A 93 1.34 -11.44 12.87
N GLY A 94 0.36 -10.97 12.09
CA GLY A 94 0.19 -11.40 10.70
C GLY A 94 1.32 -10.94 9.81
N ALA A 95 1.86 -9.74 10.03
CA ALA A 95 3.01 -9.24 9.28
C ALA A 95 4.24 -10.12 9.45
N THR A 96 4.50 -10.61 10.67
CA THR A 96 5.62 -11.52 10.95
C THR A 96 5.49 -12.82 10.16
N ILE A 97 4.28 -13.39 10.11
CA ILE A 97 3.98 -14.63 9.36
C ILE A 97 4.14 -14.38 7.85
N ILE A 98 3.50 -13.33 7.33
CA ILE A 98 3.52 -13.01 5.89
C ILE A 98 4.93 -12.65 5.40
N ARG A 99 5.73 -11.94 6.20
CA ARG A 99 7.11 -11.59 5.86
C ARG A 99 7.97 -12.82 5.62
N ARG A 100 7.85 -13.84 6.49
CA ARG A 100 8.59 -15.10 6.35
C ARG A 100 8.29 -15.78 5.02
N THR A 101 7.03 -15.73 4.62
CA THR A 101 6.56 -16.30 3.37
C THR A 101 6.98 -15.50 2.14
N MET A 102 6.83 -14.17 2.17
CA MET A 102 7.13 -13.31 1.02
C MET A 102 8.62 -13.29 0.66
N VAL A 103 9.51 -13.42 1.65
CA VAL A 103 10.97 -13.52 1.42
C VAL A 103 11.36 -14.88 0.85
N GLY A 104 10.71 -15.96 1.29
CA GLY A 104 11.00 -17.32 0.83
C GLY A 104 10.42 -17.66 -0.55
N GLY A 105 9.50 -16.85 -1.08
CA GLY A 105 8.83 -17.08 -2.37
C GLY A 105 7.91 -18.32 -2.39
N GLN A 106 7.82 -19.04 -1.27
CA GLN A 106 6.95 -20.21 -1.10
C GLN A 106 6.07 -20.00 0.12
N PHE A 107 4.76 -20.04 -0.11
CA PHE A 107 3.78 -20.06 0.97
C PHE A 107 3.68 -21.47 1.54
N ASP A 108 4.41 -21.70 2.64
CA ASP A 108 4.24 -22.91 3.42
C ASP A 108 3.04 -22.75 4.37
N GLU A 109 1.86 -23.09 3.84
CA GLU A 109 0.60 -23.15 4.58
C GLU A 109 0.69 -24.03 5.83
N LYS A 110 1.64 -24.99 5.85
CA LYS A 110 1.83 -25.94 6.94
C LYS A 110 2.94 -25.55 7.92
N SER A 111 3.40 -24.30 7.86
CA SER A 111 4.39 -23.81 8.80
C SER A 111 3.91 -24.00 10.25
N ARG A 112 4.68 -24.72 11.05
CA ARG A 112 4.36 -24.97 12.46
C ARG A 112 4.35 -23.66 13.22
N GLY A 113 3.28 -23.42 13.97
CA GLY A 113 3.22 -22.34 14.96
C GLY A 113 4.23 -22.55 16.08
N ASN A 114 4.61 -21.46 16.75
CA ASN A 114 5.46 -21.51 17.94
C ASN A 114 4.59 -21.55 19.19
N ILE A 115 4.98 -22.35 20.19
CA ILE A 115 4.36 -22.32 21.51
C ILE A 115 4.85 -21.07 22.23
N VAL A 116 3.91 -20.27 22.74
CA VAL A 116 4.20 -19.03 23.48
C VAL A 116 3.49 -19.11 24.83
N HIS A 117 4.21 -18.79 25.90
CA HIS A 117 3.62 -18.57 27.21
C HIS A 117 3.14 -17.13 27.30
N ALA A 118 1.83 -16.93 27.51
CA ALA A 118 1.21 -15.61 27.54
C ALA A 118 0.12 -15.55 28.61
N PHE A 119 -0.12 -14.35 29.12
CA PHE A 119 -1.34 -14.03 29.88
C PHE A 119 -2.35 -13.46 28.91
N PHE A 120 -3.58 -13.96 28.94
CA PHE A 120 -4.65 -13.48 28.08
C PHE A 120 -5.55 -12.52 28.84
N GLY A 121 -5.75 -11.33 28.29
CA GLY A 121 -6.71 -10.34 28.78
C GLY A 121 -7.92 -10.29 27.87
N LEU A 122 -9.13 -10.31 28.45
CA LEU A 122 -10.36 -10.07 27.72
C LEU A 122 -11.10 -8.90 28.38
N CYS A 123 -11.38 -7.87 27.59
CA CYS A 123 -12.19 -6.71 27.99
C CYS A 123 -13.49 -6.71 27.19
N ASP A 124 -14.59 -6.32 27.81
CA ASP A 124 -15.94 -6.34 27.21
C ASP A 124 -16.72 -5.06 27.54
N ILE A 125 -17.42 -4.48 26.56
CA ILE A 125 -18.24 -3.29 26.78
C ILE A 125 -19.56 -3.68 27.43
N ARG A 126 -19.75 -3.23 28.67
CA ARG A 126 -20.98 -3.51 29.44
C ARG A 126 -22.22 -2.92 28.77
N ASN A 127 -23.30 -3.71 28.74
CA ASN A 127 -24.61 -3.34 28.18
C ASN A 127 -24.54 -2.93 26.69
N PHE A 128 -23.67 -3.56 25.91
CA PHE A 128 -23.47 -3.22 24.51
C PHE A 128 -24.74 -3.34 23.65
N THR A 129 -25.57 -4.36 23.86
CA THR A 129 -26.83 -4.52 23.12
C THR A 129 -27.72 -3.29 23.23
N ALA A 130 -27.97 -2.81 24.45
CA ALA A 130 -28.76 -1.59 24.68
C ALA A 130 -28.09 -0.37 24.05
N MET A 131 -26.76 -0.29 24.09
CA MET A 131 -26.00 0.78 23.43
C MET A 131 -26.19 0.76 21.91
N THR A 132 -26.18 -0.41 21.27
CA THR A 132 -26.40 -0.55 19.82
C THR A 132 -27.81 -0.16 19.41
N GLU A 133 -28.81 -0.45 20.25
CA GLU A 133 -30.21 -0.08 20.00
C GLU A 133 -30.42 1.44 20.04
N VAL A 134 -29.79 2.12 21.00
CA VAL A 134 -29.93 3.57 21.19
C VAL A 134 -29.06 4.37 20.21
N LEU A 135 -27.79 3.99 20.04
CA LEU A 135 -26.82 4.76 19.24
C LEU A 135 -26.83 4.40 17.76
N GLN A 136 -27.31 3.20 17.39
CA GLN A 136 -27.35 2.71 16.02
C GLN A 136 -26.00 2.91 15.30
N THR A 137 -25.95 3.69 14.22
CA THR A 137 -24.73 3.94 13.45
C THR A 137 -23.62 4.65 14.23
N GLN A 138 -23.96 5.37 15.30
CA GLN A 138 -22.97 6.07 16.13
C GLN A 138 -22.23 5.13 17.09
N VAL A 139 -22.72 3.90 17.30
CA VAL A 139 -22.06 2.94 18.19
C VAL A 139 -20.63 2.63 17.75
N VAL A 140 -20.37 2.68 16.43
CA VAL A 140 -19.03 2.45 15.86
C VAL A 140 -18.01 3.46 16.39
N LYS A 141 -18.40 4.73 16.57
CA LYS A 141 -17.49 5.76 17.12
C LYS A 141 -17.14 5.47 18.57
N VAL A 142 -18.11 5.00 19.35
CA VAL A 142 -17.91 4.63 20.77
C VAL A 142 -17.01 3.42 20.87
N VAL A 143 -17.29 2.35 20.11
CA VAL A 143 -16.47 1.13 20.08
C VAL A 143 -15.03 1.45 19.65
N ASN A 144 -14.84 2.26 18.60
CA ASN A 144 -13.50 2.65 18.16
C ASN A 144 -12.74 3.46 19.22
N THR A 145 -13.45 4.32 19.96
CA THR A 145 -12.84 5.11 21.05
C THR A 145 -12.40 4.20 22.20
N ILE A 146 -13.25 3.25 22.60
CA ILE A 146 -12.93 2.28 23.66
C ILE A 146 -11.78 1.37 23.21
N ALA A 147 -11.83 0.85 21.97
CA ALA A 147 -10.76 0.04 21.40
C ALA A 147 -9.42 0.78 21.41
N HIS A 148 -9.41 2.06 21.02
CA HIS A 148 -8.21 2.88 21.06
C HIS A 148 -7.64 3.00 22.49
N ILE A 149 -8.48 3.29 23.48
CA ILE A 149 -8.05 3.41 24.88
C ILE A 149 -7.51 2.08 25.40
N SER A 150 -8.26 0.99 25.21
CA SER A 150 -7.88 -0.35 25.69
C SER A 150 -6.60 -0.85 25.02
N HIS A 151 -6.49 -0.70 23.69
CA HIS A 151 -5.28 -1.09 22.96
C HIS A 151 -4.07 -0.26 23.36
N GLN A 152 -4.22 1.05 23.51
CA GLN A 152 -3.11 1.90 23.93
C GLN A 152 -2.62 1.52 25.33
N ALA A 153 -3.53 1.28 26.28
CA ALA A 153 -3.16 0.85 27.62
C ALA A 153 -2.40 -0.48 27.62
N VAL A 154 -2.80 -1.45 26.78
CA VAL A 154 -2.09 -2.72 26.62
C VAL A 154 -0.69 -2.51 26.06
N VAL A 155 -0.56 -1.70 24.99
CA VAL A 155 0.72 -1.39 24.36
C VAL A 155 1.67 -0.65 25.34
N ASP A 156 1.14 0.33 26.09
CA ASP A 156 1.89 1.09 27.10
C ASP A 156 2.42 0.19 28.23
N ASN A 157 1.75 -0.95 28.48
CA ASN A 157 2.16 -1.96 29.46
C ASN A 157 2.86 -3.17 28.80
N HIS A 158 3.41 -3.01 27.61
CA HIS A 158 4.17 -4.03 26.88
C HIS A 158 3.38 -5.30 26.50
N GLY A 159 2.05 -5.23 26.48
CA GLY A 159 1.19 -6.28 25.94
C GLY A 159 0.97 -6.16 24.43
N ALA A 160 0.16 -7.06 23.86
CA ALA A 160 -0.08 -7.12 22.43
C ALA A 160 -1.59 -7.25 22.11
N PRO A 161 -2.26 -6.17 21.67
CA PRO A 161 -3.63 -6.26 21.16
C PRO A 161 -3.72 -7.27 20.02
N ASN A 162 -4.69 -8.20 20.09
CA ASN A 162 -4.75 -9.34 19.16
C ASN A 162 -5.99 -9.32 18.28
N LYS A 163 -7.18 -9.31 18.89
CA LYS A 163 -8.45 -9.52 18.17
C LYS A 163 -9.59 -8.70 18.77
N ASN A 164 -10.38 -8.09 17.89
CA ASN A 164 -11.67 -7.47 18.22
C ASN A 164 -12.80 -8.45 17.90
N ILE A 165 -13.77 -8.60 18.81
CA ILE A 165 -14.90 -9.53 18.71
C ILE A 165 -16.15 -8.76 19.12
N GLY A 166 -16.69 -7.94 18.21
CA GLY A 166 -17.82 -7.07 18.52
C GLY A 166 -17.43 -6.03 19.58
N ASP A 167 -18.01 -6.16 20.77
CA ASP A 167 -17.76 -5.39 21.98
C ASP A 167 -16.63 -5.90 22.87
N ALA A 168 -16.08 -7.08 22.57
CA ALA A 168 -14.98 -7.64 23.31
C ALA A 168 -13.63 -7.44 22.60
N PHE A 169 -12.58 -7.24 23.38
CA PHE A 169 -11.21 -7.06 22.93
C PHE A 169 -10.30 -8.07 23.62
N LEU A 170 -9.57 -8.85 22.81
CA LEU A 170 -8.58 -9.82 23.25
C LEU A 170 -7.18 -9.21 23.11
N PHE A 171 -6.41 -9.27 24.18
CA PHE A 171 -5.02 -8.84 24.23
C PHE A 171 -4.13 -9.88 24.94
#